data_AF-A0A4R6ZTD7-F1
#
_entry.id   AF-A0A4R6ZTD7-F1
#
_cell.length_a   1.000
_cell.length_b   1.000
_cell.length_c   1.000
_cell.angle_alpha   90.00
_cell.angle_beta   90.00
_cell.angle_gamma   90.00
#
_symmetry.space_group_name_H-M   'P 1'
#
loop_
_entity.id
_entity.type
_entity.pdbx_description
1 polymer ?
#
loop_
_entity_poly.entity_id
_entity_poly.type
_entity_poly.pdbx_seq_one_letter_code
_entity_poly.pdbx_strand_id
1 'polypeptide(L)'
;MAQRKPLNHTIRQATLGALLAGGLAVTGSALAQPQGLYSADELVDASVYATSGSEQIGEVEDILLDNDMQVRALVIDTGNLFDFKGEQHFVIETGKFTVETQNGNSLEEIEYRVNVDMSEEQISQQPQYTNDWWQNAREGAQQAWEDTKEGAASAWESTQEGASRALDRIGEALENVGERTQEAADRSAE
;
A
#
# COMPACT_ATOMS: atom_id res chain seq x y z
N MET A 1 -9.44 63.98 -2.18
CA MET A 1 -9.01 62.99 -1.17
C MET A 1 -9.87 61.75 -1.35
N ALA A 2 -9.28 60.67 -1.87
CA ALA A 2 -9.96 59.43 -2.22
C ALA A 2 -9.68 58.38 -1.14
N GLN A 3 -10.71 57.75 -0.59
CA GLN A 3 -10.55 56.65 0.35
C GLN A 3 -11.11 55.37 -0.30
N ARG A 4 -10.19 54.49 -0.72
CA ARG A 4 -10.49 53.19 -1.31
C ARG A 4 -10.75 52.18 -0.19
N LYS A 5 -11.82 51.40 -0.34
CA LYS A 5 -12.27 50.32 0.54
C LYS A 5 -11.40 49.08 0.32
N PRO A 6 -10.85 48.42 1.35
CA PRO A 6 -10.15 47.15 1.16
C PRO A 6 -11.13 45.98 1.00
N LEU A 7 -10.83 45.12 0.03
CA LEU A 7 -11.54 43.88 -0.30
C LEU A 7 -11.07 42.77 0.65
N ASN A 8 -12.02 42.10 1.30
CA ASN A 8 -11.75 40.87 2.06
C ASN A 8 -11.53 39.72 1.07
N HIS A 9 -10.30 39.20 0.96
CA HIS A 9 -10.04 37.95 0.26
C HIS A 9 -10.51 36.77 1.12
N THR A 10 -11.58 36.13 0.66
CA THR A 10 -12.03 34.82 1.17
C THR A 10 -11.13 33.76 0.54
N ILE A 11 -10.23 33.17 1.33
CA ILE A 11 -9.47 31.99 0.90
C ILE A 11 -10.46 30.84 0.79
N ARG A 12 -10.72 30.41 -0.45
CA ARG A 12 -11.52 29.21 -0.74
C ARG A 12 -10.70 27.99 -0.33
N GLN A 13 -11.21 27.27 0.67
CA GLN A 13 -10.73 25.92 1.01
C GLN A 13 -10.90 25.03 -0.23
N ALA A 14 -9.79 24.49 -0.73
CA ALA A 14 -9.82 23.45 -1.74
C ALA A 14 -10.14 22.12 -1.04
N THR A 15 -11.40 21.71 -1.11
CA THR A 15 -11.81 20.34 -0.81
C THR A 15 -11.25 19.43 -1.90
N LEU A 16 -10.16 18.71 -1.62
CA LEU A 16 -9.78 17.56 -2.45
C LEU A 16 -10.83 16.46 -2.22
N GLY A 17 -11.57 16.17 -3.29
CA GLY A 17 -12.72 15.29 -3.29
C GLY A 17 -12.34 13.83 -3.05
N ALA A 18 -13.11 13.20 -2.16
CA ALA A 18 -13.18 11.76 -2.05
C ALA A 18 -13.68 11.16 -3.38
N LEU A 19 -12.83 10.42 -4.07
CA LEU A 19 -13.25 9.45 -5.07
C LEU A 19 -13.49 8.13 -4.33
N LEU A 20 -14.73 7.65 -4.35
CA LEU A 20 -15.17 6.25 -4.45
C LEU A 20 -16.64 6.16 -3.97
N ALA A 21 -17.58 6.29 -4.90
CA ALA A 21 -18.97 5.88 -4.68
C ALA A 21 -19.37 4.92 -5.81
N GLY A 22 -18.97 3.66 -5.67
CA GLY A 22 -19.53 2.51 -6.37
C GLY A 22 -19.93 1.51 -5.31
N GLY A 23 -21.24 1.30 -5.12
CA GLY A 23 -21.78 0.64 -3.94
C GLY A 23 -21.53 -0.86 -3.85
N LEU A 24 -21.22 -1.31 -2.63
CA LEU A 24 -21.54 -2.63 -2.07
C LEU A 24 -21.67 -2.48 -0.54
N ALA A 25 -22.65 -3.16 0.04
CA ALA A 25 -23.07 -3.01 1.44
C ALA A 25 -21.98 -3.44 2.44
N VAL A 26 -21.51 -2.50 3.27
CA VAL A 26 -20.63 -2.78 4.41
C VAL A 26 -21.51 -3.13 5.62
N THR A 27 -21.65 -4.42 5.89
CA THR A 27 -22.10 -4.88 7.22
C THR A 27 -20.85 -5.27 8.01
N GLY A 28 -20.55 -4.51 9.06
CA GLY A 28 -19.40 -4.73 9.93
C GLY A 28 -18.20 -3.84 9.60
N SER A 29 -18.31 -2.53 9.83
CA SER A 29 -17.15 -1.65 9.83
C SER A 29 -16.25 -1.99 11.02
N ALA A 30 -15.30 -2.90 10.84
CA ALA A 30 -13.98 -2.59 11.38
C ALA A 30 -13.63 -1.27 10.70
N LEU A 31 -13.68 -0.15 11.44
CA LEU A 31 -13.30 1.15 10.92
C LEU A 31 -11.86 0.98 10.45
N ALA A 32 -11.68 0.75 9.15
CA ALA A 32 -10.37 0.82 8.52
C ALA A 32 -9.86 2.20 8.89
N GLN A 33 -8.83 2.23 9.74
CA GLN A 33 -8.14 3.47 10.03
C GLN A 33 -7.72 4.03 8.67
N PRO A 34 -7.89 5.34 8.42
CA PRO A 34 -7.48 5.92 7.16
C PRO A 34 -6.01 5.55 6.96
N GLN A 35 -5.73 4.71 5.95
CA GLN A 35 -4.37 4.38 5.59
C GLN A 35 -3.72 5.68 5.15
N GLY A 36 -2.70 6.11 5.88
CA GLY A 36 -1.98 7.35 5.63
C GLY A 36 -1.15 7.27 4.37
N LEU A 37 -0.77 8.43 3.82
CA LEU A 37 0.31 8.52 2.84
C LEU A 37 1.63 8.59 3.61
N TYR A 38 2.58 7.73 3.25
CA TYR A 38 3.91 7.68 3.87
C TYR A 38 4.98 8.02 2.83
N SER A 39 5.98 8.78 3.24
CA SER A 39 7.22 8.98 2.47
C SER A 39 8.05 7.71 2.62
N ALA A 40 8.43 7.09 1.51
CA ALA A 40 9.32 5.92 1.57
C ALA A 40 10.70 6.31 2.10
N ASP A 41 11.19 7.49 1.72
CA ASP A 41 12.49 8.03 2.11
C ASP A 41 12.59 8.20 3.63
N GLU A 42 11.55 8.76 4.27
CA GLU A 42 11.55 8.96 5.73
C GLU A 42 11.15 7.70 6.51
N LEU A 43 10.57 6.71 5.81
CA LEU A 43 10.23 5.42 6.42
C LEU A 43 11.44 4.50 6.44
N VAL A 44 12.28 4.57 5.43
CA VAL A 44 13.70 4.20 5.56
C VAL A 44 14.34 5.16 6.57
N ASP A 45 15.30 4.70 7.35
CA ASP A 45 15.91 5.41 8.48
C ASP A 45 14.98 5.66 9.69
N ALA A 46 13.70 5.25 9.62
CA ALA A 46 12.78 5.40 10.75
C ALA A 46 13.23 4.58 11.97
N SER A 47 13.21 5.19 13.16
CA SER A 47 13.58 4.51 14.39
C SER A 47 12.55 3.45 14.80
N VAL A 48 13.05 2.27 15.18
CA VAL A 48 12.26 1.10 15.57
C VAL A 48 12.27 0.91 17.09
N TYR A 49 11.10 0.64 17.66
CA TYR A 49 10.88 0.41 19.09
C TYR A 49 10.05 -0.85 19.33
N ALA A 50 10.35 -1.58 20.40
CA ALA A 50 9.44 -2.60 20.90
C ALA A 50 8.21 -1.94 21.55
N THR A 51 7.02 -2.51 21.33
CA THR A 51 5.77 -2.00 21.92
C THR A 51 5.78 -2.03 23.46
N SER A 52 6.60 -2.92 24.04
CA SER A 52 6.76 -3.08 25.49
C SER A 52 7.74 -2.10 26.14
N GLY A 53 8.45 -1.28 25.34
CA GLY A 53 9.53 -0.43 25.80
C GLY A 53 9.59 0.93 25.11
N SER A 54 10.50 1.78 25.57
CA SER A 54 10.77 3.10 25.00
C SER A 54 12.17 3.23 24.39
N GLU A 55 13.00 2.20 24.54
CA GLU A 55 14.35 2.17 23.99
C GLU A 55 14.31 1.84 22.51
N GLN A 56 15.16 2.51 21.73
CA GLN A 56 15.32 2.20 20.31
C GLN A 56 16.06 0.88 20.18
N ILE A 57 15.54 -0.01 19.34
CA ILE A 57 16.09 -1.36 19.12
C ILE A 57 16.60 -1.57 17.70
N GLY A 58 16.46 -0.56 16.83
CA GLY A 58 16.92 -0.59 15.46
C GLY A 58 16.42 0.57 14.62
N GLU A 59 16.68 0.47 13.33
CA GLU A 59 16.32 1.43 12.28
C GLU A 59 15.82 0.66 11.06
N VAL A 60 14.93 1.27 10.28
CA VAL A 60 14.46 0.65 9.04
C VAL A 60 15.52 0.85 7.95
N GLU A 61 16.06 -0.24 7.43
CA GLU A 61 17.06 -0.22 6.35
C GLU A 61 16.40 -0.26 4.97
N ASP A 62 15.30 -1.01 4.81
CA ASP A 62 14.66 -1.21 3.50
C ASP A 62 13.17 -1.54 3.65
N ILE A 63 12.42 -1.30 2.58
CA ILE A 63 10.99 -1.59 2.47
C ILE A 63 10.78 -2.62 1.37
N LEU A 64 10.34 -3.82 1.74
CA LEU A 64 10.08 -4.88 0.77
C LEU A 64 8.64 -4.79 0.27
N LEU A 65 8.50 -4.64 -1.04
CA LEU A 65 7.22 -4.56 -1.74
C LEU A 65 6.93 -5.84 -2.51
N ASP A 66 5.65 -6.21 -2.66
CA ASP A 66 5.24 -7.26 -3.61
C ASP A 66 4.96 -6.72 -5.02
N ASN A 67 4.50 -7.61 -5.89
CA ASN A 67 4.15 -7.30 -7.28
C ASN A 67 3.00 -6.29 -7.42
N ASP A 68 2.16 -6.16 -6.38
CA ASP A 68 1.05 -5.19 -6.34
C ASP A 68 1.49 -3.85 -5.71
N MET A 69 2.81 -3.68 -5.51
CA MET A 69 3.43 -2.52 -4.86
C MET A 69 2.93 -2.32 -3.43
N GLN A 70 2.46 -3.39 -2.76
CA GLN A 70 2.07 -3.34 -1.35
C GLN A 70 3.25 -3.69 -0.47
N VAL A 71 3.34 -3.04 0.69
CA VAL A 71 4.36 -3.36 1.69
C VAL A 71 4.14 -4.78 2.19
N ARG A 72 5.19 -5.58 2.13
CA ARG A 72 5.22 -6.97 2.61
C ARG A 72 5.98 -7.10 3.91
N ALA A 73 7.08 -6.38 4.03
CA ALA A 73 7.94 -6.38 5.20
C ALA A 73 8.78 -5.10 5.26
N LEU A 74 9.28 -4.80 6.45
CA LEU A 74 10.40 -3.89 6.66
C LEU A 74 11.66 -4.72 6.92
N VAL A 75 12.80 -4.26 6.42
CA VAL A 75 14.11 -4.74 6.84
C VAL A 75 14.56 -3.83 7.97
N ILE A 76 14.90 -4.41 9.12
CA ILE A 76 15.32 -3.68 10.31
C ILE A 76 16.79 -3.98 10.56
N ASP A 77 17.61 -2.94 10.55
CA ASP A 77 18.97 -3.00 11.08
C ASP A 77 18.90 -2.82 12.60
N THR A 78 19.40 -3.80 13.34
CA THR A 78 19.54 -3.71 14.80
C THR A 78 20.89 -3.12 15.23
N GLY A 79 21.71 -2.69 14.26
CA GLY A 79 23.03 -2.14 14.45
C GLY A 79 24.01 -3.16 15.06
N ASN A 80 24.99 -2.64 15.80
CA ASN A 80 26.04 -3.44 16.46
C ASN A 80 25.62 -4.02 17.82
N LEU A 81 24.33 -4.00 18.14
CA LEU A 81 23.76 -4.58 19.36
C LEU A 81 24.31 -5.98 19.71
N PHE A 82 24.67 -6.76 18.69
CA PHE A 82 25.40 -8.00 18.84
C PHE A 82 26.87 -7.82 18.43
N ASP A 83 27.68 -7.21 19.31
CA ASP A 83 29.11 -6.81 19.18
C ASP A 83 30.09 -7.78 18.47
N PHE A 84 29.65 -9.00 18.13
CA PHE A 84 30.46 -10.06 17.53
C PHE A 84 29.97 -10.52 16.14
N LYS A 85 28.86 -10.00 15.63
CA LYS A 85 28.27 -10.44 14.34
C LYS A 85 28.22 -9.36 13.26
N GLY A 86 28.61 -8.12 13.57
CA GLY A 86 28.48 -6.97 12.67
C GLY A 86 27.03 -6.52 12.53
N GLU A 87 26.79 -5.60 11.59
CA GLU A 87 25.45 -5.12 11.21
C GLU A 87 24.58 -6.31 10.80
N GLN A 88 23.42 -6.46 11.46
CA GLN A 88 22.50 -7.57 11.24
C GLN A 88 21.14 -7.03 10.86
N HIS A 89 20.70 -7.41 9.65
CA HIS A 89 19.44 -6.95 9.07
C HIS A 89 18.41 -8.08 9.15
N PHE A 90 17.22 -7.79 9.66
CA PHE A 90 16.16 -8.77 9.88
C PHE A 90 14.87 -8.38 9.17
N VAL A 91 14.18 -9.37 8.59
CA VAL A 91 12.95 -9.15 7.82
C VAL A 91 11.73 -9.27 8.73
N ILE A 92 11.02 -8.16 8.93
CA ILE A 92 9.81 -8.08 9.75
C ILE A 92 8.59 -7.89 8.85
N GLU A 93 7.79 -8.93 8.73
CA GLU A 93 6.58 -8.94 7.89
C GLU A 93 5.48 -8.00 8.40
N THR A 94 4.65 -7.54 7.48
CA THR A 94 3.42 -6.80 7.82
C THR A 94 2.54 -7.56 8.81
N GLY A 95 1.83 -6.81 9.65
CA GLY A 95 1.06 -7.36 10.77
C GLY A 95 1.87 -7.61 12.04
N LYS A 96 3.22 -7.55 11.97
CA LYS A 96 4.11 -7.59 13.15
C LYS A 96 4.63 -6.22 13.58
N PHE A 97 4.32 -5.18 12.82
CA PHE A 97 4.71 -3.80 13.09
C PHE A 97 3.57 -2.81 12.79
N THR A 98 3.66 -1.63 13.39
CA THR A 98 2.82 -0.47 13.10
C THR A 98 3.70 0.75 12.92
N VAL A 99 3.22 1.74 12.15
CA VAL A 99 3.95 2.99 11.89
C VAL A 99 3.14 4.15 12.43
N GLU A 100 3.77 4.92 13.31
CA GLU A 100 3.22 6.16 13.86
C GLU A 100 3.85 7.35 13.16
N THR A 101 3.02 8.26 12.63
CA THR A 101 3.49 9.53 12.06
C THR A 101 3.63 10.58 13.15
N GLN A 102 4.81 11.16 13.26
CA GLN A 102 5.12 12.33 14.07
C GLN A 102 5.31 13.54 13.17
N ASN A 103 4.92 14.73 13.65
CA ASN A 103 5.08 15.99 12.91
C ASN A 103 4.48 16.01 11.48
N GLY A 104 3.48 15.17 11.18
CA GLY A 104 2.95 14.95 9.82
C GLY A 104 2.25 16.14 9.13
N ASN A 105 2.35 17.36 9.68
CA ASN A 105 1.85 18.59 9.05
C ASN A 105 2.89 19.27 8.14
N SER A 106 4.16 18.83 8.17
CA SER A 106 5.25 19.37 7.36
C SER A 106 6.06 18.24 6.74
N LEU A 107 6.34 18.33 5.44
CA LEU A 107 7.23 17.37 4.76
C LEU A 107 8.69 17.49 5.20
N GLU A 108 9.09 18.66 5.73
CA GLU A 108 10.47 18.90 6.19
C GLU A 108 10.70 18.43 7.62
N GLU A 109 9.62 18.11 8.35
CA GLU A 109 9.69 17.72 9.77
C GLU A 109 9.07 16.35 10.03
N ILE A 110 8.46 15.72 9.02
CA ILE A 110 7.75 14.46 9.18
C ILE A 110 8.73 13.37 9.60
N GLU A 111 8.37 12.68 10.67
CA GLU A 111 9.16 11.58 11.22
C GLU A 111 8.25 10.38 11.40
N TYR A 112 8.79 9.18 11.16
CA TYR A 112 8.07 7.95 11.45
C TYR A 112 8.70 7.22 12.63
N ARG A 113 7.83 6.67 13.47
CA ARG A 113 8.19 5.75 14.54
C ARG A 113 7.60 4.39 14.23
N VAL A 114 8.47 3.39 14.08
CA VAL A 114 8.03 2.01 13.85
C VAL A 114 7.95 1.28 15.19
N ASN A 115 6.77 0.73 15.49
CA ASN A 115 6.56 -0.10 16.68
C ASN A 115 6.42 -1.56 16.25
N VAL A 116 7.24 -2.43 16.81
CA VAL A 116 7.13 -3.88 16.61
C VAL A 116 6.54 -4.56 17.84
N ASP A 117 5.72 -5.57 17.65
CA ASP A 117 5.14 -6.38 18.74
C ASP A 117 6.03 -7.58 19.08
N MET A 118 7.31 -7.30 19.33
CA MET A 118 8.31 -8.31 19.68
C MET A 118 9.50 -7.68 20.41
N SER A 119 10.23 -8.48 21.19
CA SER A 119 11.49 -8.07 21.81
C SER A 119 12.66 -8.13 20.82
N GLU A 120 13.75 -7.47 21.19
CA GLU A 120 15.02 -7.53 20.48
C GLU A 120 15.51 -8.97 20.23
N GLU A 121 15.40 -9.84 21.23
CA GLU A 121 15.78 -11.26 21.08
C GLU A 121 14.87 -12.01 20.11
N GLN A 122 13.60 -11.61 20.00
CA GLN A 122 12.66 -12.18 19.02
C GLN A 122 12.92 -11.66 17.60
N ILE A 123 13.38 -10.41 17.45
CA ILE A 123 13.87 -9.88 16.16
C ILE A 123 15.04 -10.73 15.67
N SER A 124 15.99 -11.06 16.56
CA SER A 124 17.16 -11.86 16.17
C SER A 124 16.84 -13.28 15.66
N GLN A 125 15.60 -13.74 15.88
CA GLN A 125 15.09 -15.03 15.40
C GLN A 125 14.34 -14.92 14.07
N GLN A 126 14.07 -13.71 13.58
CA GLN A 126 13.46 -13.51 12.27
C GLN A 126 14.44 -13.85 11.14
N PRO A 127 13.96 -14.06 9.90
CA PRO A 127 14.83 -14.27 8.77
C PRO A 127 15.82 -13.11 8.60
N GLN A 128 17.10 -13.43 8.45
CA GLN A 128 18.11 -12.42 8.14
C GLN A 128 18.00 -12.00 6.67
N TYR A 129 18.10 -10.70 6.42
CA TYR A 129 18.13 -10.12 5.08
C TYR A 129 19.53 -10.30 4.48
N THR A 130 19.75 -11.46 3.86
CA THR A 130 20.99 -11.80 3.15
C THR A 130 20.71 -11.93 1.66
N ASN A 131 21.77 -11.89 0.83
CA ASN A 131 21.61 -12.12 -0.61
C ASN A 131 20.97 -13.49 -0.91
N ASP A 132 21.34 -14.54 -0.17
CA ASP A 132 20.77 -15.87 -0.34
C ASP A 132 19.28 -15.89 0.04
N TRP A 133 18.90 -15.22 1.13
CA TRP A 133 17.49 -15.06 1.49
C TRP A 133 16.73 -14.30 0.40
N TRP A 134 17.30 -13.21 -0.12
CA TRP A 134 16.69 -12.38 -1.16
C TRP A 134 16.44 -13.16 -2.46
N GLN A 135 17.44 -13.91 -2.94
CA GLN A 135 17.28 -14.73 -4.15
C GLN A 135 16.18 -15.78 -3.94
N ASN A 136 16.20 -16.50 -2.81
CA ASN A 136 15.18 -17.51 -2.50
C ASN A 136 13.78 -16.91 -2.39
N ALA A 137 13.63 -15.77 -1.71
CA ALA A 137 12.35 -15.08 -1.56
C ALA A 137 11.80 -14.62 -2.92
N ARG A 138 12.67 -14.08 -3.78
CA ARG A 138 12.32 -13.60 -5.11
C ARG A 138 11.98 -14.74 -6.08
N GLU A 139 12.73 -15.82 -6.04
CA GLU A 139 12.44 -17.05 -6.81
C GLU A 139 11.11 -17.66 -6.38
N GLY A 140 10.87 -17.79 -5.07
CA GLY A 140 9.60 -18.30 -4.54
C GLY A 140 8.42 -17.43 -4.94
N ALA A 141 8.57 -16.10 -4.93
CA ALA A 141 7.53 -15.18 -5.40
C ALA A 141 7.25 -15.31 -6.91
N GLN A 142 8.31 -15.49 -7.73
CA GLN A 142 8.15 -15.73 -9.17
C GLN A 142 7.45 -17.04 -9.45
N GLN A 143 7.86 -18.12 -8.78
CA GLN A 143 7.25 -19.44 -8.95
C GLN A 143 5.77 -19.42 -8.54
N ALA A 144 5.42 -18.81 -7.40
CA ALA A 144 4.03 -18.69 -6.98
C ALA A 144 3.16 -17.92 -8.00
N TRP A 145 3.74 -16.90 -8.65
CA TRP A 145 3.07 -16.16 -9.72
C TRP A 145 2.89 -17.00 -10.99
N GLU A 146 3.91 -17.75 -11.39
CA GLU A 146 3.85 -18.68 -12.52
C GLU A 146 2.80 -19.77 -12.30
N ASP A 147 2.81 -20.42 -11.13
CA ASP A 147 1.84 -21.44 -10.73
C ASP A 147 0.41 -20.89 -10.72
N THR A 148 0.22 -19.64 -10.24
CA THR A 148 -1.08 -18.97 -10.24
C THR A 148 -1.56 -18.71 -11.68
N LYS A 149 -0.66 -18.26 -12.56
CA LYS A 149 -0.97 -18.00 -13.97
C LYS A 149 -1.30 -19.28 -14.73
N GLU A 150 -0.53 -20.35 -14.50
CA GLU A 150 -0.78 -21.67 -15.08
C GLU A 150 -2.11 -22.26 -14.60
N GLY A 151 -2.35 -22.28 -13.28
CA GLY A 151 -3.59 -22.77 -12.70
C GLY A 151 -4.82 -21.99 -13.20
N ALA A 152 -4.70 -20.67 -13.34
CA ALA A 152 -5.74 -19.85 -13.95
C ALA A 152 -5.95 -20.23 -15.43
N ALA A 153 -4.88 -20.35 -16.23
CA ALA A 153 -4.98 -20.74 -17.64
C ALA A 153 -5.64 -22.12 -17.82
N SER A 154 -5.26 -23.12 -17.02
CA SER A 154 -5.88 -24.44 -17.04
C SER A 154 -7.35 -24.41 -16.59
N ALA A 155 -7.72 -23.56 -15.63
CA ALA A 155 -9.12 -23.35 -15.23
C ALA A 155 -9.94 -22.67 -16.35
N TRP A 156 -9.34 -21.71 -17.06
CA TRP A 156 -9.93 -21.06 -18.23
C TRP A 156 -10.13 -22.03 -19.40
N GLU A 157 -9.16 -22.90 -19.68
CA GLU A 157 -9.25 -23.94 -20.72
C GLU A 157 -10.32 -25.00 -20.38
N SER A 158 -10.40 -25.44 -19.12
CA SER A 158 -11.42 -26.40 -18.68
C SER A 158 -12.84 -25.83 -18.62
N THR A 159 -13.00 -24.50 -18.51
CA THR A 159 -14.30 -23.80 -18.37
C THR A 159 -14.65 -22.96 -19.60
N GLN A 160 -13.97 -23.18 -20.74
CA GLN A 160 -14.06 -22.37 -21.96
C GLN A 160 -15.50 -22.16 -22.49
N GLU A 161 -16.42 -23.08 -22.18
CA GLU A 161 -17.85 -22.97 -22.52
C GLU A 161 -18.62 -21.93 -21.70
N GLY A 162 -18.22 -21.63 -20.46
CA GLY A 162 -18.94 -20.71 -19.57
C GLY A 162 -18.43 -19.27 -19.65
N ALA A 163 -17.12 -19.10 -19.81
CA ALA A 163 -16.49 -17.79 -19.77
C ALA A 163 -16.60 -17.03 -21.11
N SER A 164 -16.58 -17.74 -22.25
CA SER A 164 -16.87 -17.14 -23.56
C SER A 164 -18.26 -16.48 -23.58
N ARG A 165 -19.27 -17.17 -23.01
CA ARG A 165 -20.65 -16.65 -22.92
C ARG A 165 -20.79 -15.43 -21.99
N ALA A 166 -19.89 -15.26 -21.02
CA ALA A 166 -19.90 -14.11 -20.11
C ALA A 166 -19.25 -12.88 -20.76
N LEU A 167 -18.15 -13.07 -21.50
CA LEU A 167 -17.51 -12.01 -22.28
C LEU A 167 -18.39 -11.54 -23.44
N ASP A 168 -19.06 -12.46 -24.14
CA ASP A 168 -20.01 -12.12 -25.22
C ASP A 168 -21.15 -11.23 -24.71
N ARG A 169 -21.72 -11.53 -23.53
CA ARG A 169 -22.78 -10.69 -22.92
C ARG A 169 -22.30 -9.30 -22.51
N ILE A 170 -21.04 -9.17 -22.08
CA ILE A 170 -20.45 -7.86 -21.75
C ILE A 170 -20.25 -7.04 -23.05
N GLY A 171 -19.82 -7.69 -24.14
CA GLY A 171 -19.75 -7.06 -25.47
C GLY A 171 -21.11 -6.58 -25.98
N GLU A 172 -22.12 -7.44 -25.95
CA GLU A 172 -23.50 -7.11 -26.37
C GLU A 172 -24.13 -5.99 -25.53
N ALA A 173 -23.83 -5.94 -24.23
CA ALA A 173 -24.30 -4.87 -23.35
C ALA A 173 -23.62 -3.52 -23.67
N LEU A 174 -22.35 -3.53 -24.07
CA LEU A 174 -21.62 -2.32 -24.45
C LEU A 174 -22.04 -1.80 -25.83
N GLU A 175 -22.35 -2.67 -26.80
CA GLU A 175 -22.90 -2.29 -28.11
C GLU A 175 -24.29 -1.63 -27.99
N ASN A 176 -25.16 -2.16 -27.13
CA ASN A 176 -26.48 -1.57 -26.86
C ASN A 176 -26.41 -0.21 -26.14
N VAL A 177 -25.31 0.08 -25.43
CA VAL A 177 -25.11 1.39 -24.79
C VAL A 177 -24.62 2.43 -25.80
N GLY A 178 -23.85 2.02 -26.82
CA GLY A 178 -23.38 2.89 -27.91
C GLY A 178 -24.50 3.43 -28.80
N GLU A 179 -25.52 2.62 -29.11
CA GLU A 179 -26.67 3.04 -29.93
C GLU A 179 -27.61 4.01 -29.17
N ARG A 180 -27.79 3.84 -27.86
CA ARG A 180 -28.59 4.77 -27.04
C ARG A 180 -27.93 6.15 -26.88
N THR A 181 -26.62 6.24 -27.03
CA THR A 181 -25.91 7.54 -27.04
C THR A 181 -26.02 8.30 -28.36
N GLN A 182 -26.30 7.63 -29.50
CA GLN A 182 -26.54 8.31 -30.77
C GLN A 182 -27.96 8.88 -30.89
N GLU A 183 -28.99 8.19 -30.39
CA GLU A 183 -30.37 8.72 -30.38
C GLU A 183 -30.59 9.90 -29.40
N ALA A 184 -29.72 10.08 -28.40
CA ALA A 184 -29.75 11.23 -27.50
C ALA A 184 -28.98 12.45 -28.06
N ALA A 185 -28.04 12.23 -28.98
CA ALA A 185 -27.30 13.30 -29.65
C ALA A 185 -28.13 13.97 -30.76
N ASP A 186 -28.89 13.20 -31.55
CA ASP A 186 -29.71 13.74 -32.64
C ASP A 186 -30.95 14.51 -32.17
N ARG A 187 -31.48 14.19 -30.97
CA ARG A 187 -32.63 14.91 -30.37
C ARG A 187 -32.27 16.24 -29.71
N SER A 188 -30.98 16.54 -29.61
CA SER A 188 -30.45 17.80 -29.07
C SER A 188 -30.04 18.80 -30.18
N ALA A 189 -30.24 18.42 -31.45
CA ALA A 189 -29.88 19.20 -32.63
C ALA A 189 -31.09 19.75 -33.43
N GLU A 190 -32.32 19.56 -32.95
CA GLU A 190 -33.56 20.21 -33.46
C GLU A 190 -34.06 21.31 -32.52
#